data_AF-A0A812QQZ1-F1
#
_entry.id   AF-A0A812QQZ1-F1
#
_cell.length_a   1.000
_cell.length_b   1.000
_cell.length_c   1.000
_cell.angle_alpha   90.00
_cell.angle_beta   90.00
_cell.angle_gamma   90.00
#
_symmetry.space_group_name_H-M   'P 1'
#
loop_
_entity.id
_entity.type
_entity.pdbx_description
1 polymer ?
#
loop_
_entity_poly.entity_id
_entity_poly.type
_entity_poly.pdbx_seq_one_letter_code
_entity_poly.pdbx_strand_id
1 'polypeptide(L)'
;MDDRIWSSLEQSGFQFLGELKGHFLTPWHVACAVDSLGDTIPLVRQLKSGLLESEEKREAERLWQWLTDNADLLKRVQARLLAKSQRVEAFIRESPAASSVYDQQVSGSVELQKQVSKSRHRWLANGNGTPAEAEKAAKKFWGTVLVQIMLEASLPISNMKADTEEQRASYALRALGSRRSKTLRNRARTWKKAREWMLRVKNRPFPKDVGDVVDYMTFLEQDVGTKSCISDFMAALSVLEDAGQVPTNQQLCKNRLVVASSQSFGAEVLEGKTAKTQAPPLTVAMLLSLEMYDVSSSNPKYARFLAWTCLVTVWACMRISDLQGVDVSRILLFSSGLKGFLVRTKTTGPDKKVLEVPFFIRRDANLTGHDWLSKGYDLLRSFGQLERRFLVWQASDDMQEPLYKYARPEVISSYFRLIWQKLQTPFRKVGENKWKLAGGTCLVGGAPGYDEEELFSQLAGWLEQRGTGLPPEPPEIVLRSQNTAAASSSSGDSSSTDVGEAE
;
A
#
# COMPACT_ATOMS: atom_id res chain seq x y z
N MET A 1 25.92 34.50 -3.68
CA MET A 1 26.29 33.70 -4.88
C MET A 1 25.06 33.47 -5.73
N ASP A 2 23.98 32.95 -5.14
CA ASP A 2 22.69 32.78 -5.82
C ASP A 2 22.14 34.11 -6.35
N ASP A 3 22.20 35.19 -5.55
CA ASP A 3 21.76 36.51 -6.00
C ASP A 3 22.51 37.02 -7.23
N ARG A 4 23.81 36.72 -7.34
CA ARG A 4 24.63 37.09 -8.50
C ARG A 4 24.23 36.31 -9.75
N ILE A 5 23.87 35.04 -9.59
CA ILE A 5 23.42 34.17 -10.69
C ILE A 5 22.01 34.60 -11.13
N TRP A 6 21.14 34.94 -10.19
CA TRP A 6 19.82 35.51 -10.47
C TRP A 6 19.89 36.88 -11.17
N SER A 7 20.77 37.78 -10.72
CA SER A 7 20.98 39.08 -11.38
C SER A 7 21.50 38.92 -12.80
N SER A 8 22.23 37.84 -13.12
CA SER A 8 22.63 37.54 -14.49
C SER A 8 21.45 37.14 -15.39
N LEU A 9 20.39 36.55 -14.82
CA LEU A 9 19.15 36.24 -15.57
C LEU A 9 18.31 37.50 -15.77
N GLU A 10 18.31 38.40 -14.78
CA GLU A 10 17.69 39.72 -14.92
C GLU A 10 18.34 40.54 -16.05
N GLN A 11 19.68 40.50 -16.12
CA GLN A 11 20.47 41.18 -17.14
C GLN A 11 20.31 40.60 -18.54
N SER A 12 19.91 39.33 -18.69
CA SER A 12 19.60 38.74 -20.00
C SER A 12 18.24 39.20 -20.55
N GLY A 13 17.50 40.00 -19.77
CA GLY A 13 16.19 40.55 -20.14
C GLY A 13 15.04 39.58 -19.93
N PHE A 14 15.22 38.53 -19.11
CA PHE A 14 14.17 37.60 -18.74
C PHE A 14 13.11 38.28 -17.88
N GLN A 15 11.86 38.26 -18.35
CA GLN A 15 10.80 39.11 -17.77
C GLN A 15 10.13 38.53 -16.51
N PHE A 16 10.27 37.22 -16.27
CA PHE A 16 9.51 36.50 -15.23
C PHE A 16 10.37 36.06 -14.04
N LEU A 17 11.41 36.83 -13.73
CA LEU A 17 12.36 36.49 -12.67
C LEU A 17 11.69 36.42 -11.28
N GLY A 18 10.69 37.27 -11.03
CA GLY A 18 9.95 37.31 -9.77
C GLY A 18 9.14 36.04 -9.54
N GLU A 19 8.38 35.62 -10.54
CA GLU A 19 7.61 34.38 -10.56
C GLU A 19 8.53 33.16 -10.45
N LEU A 20 9.65 33.15 -11.20
CA LEU A 20 10.62 32.07 -11.16
C LEU A 20 11.28 31.92 -9.77
N LYS A 21 11.59 33.03 -9.07
CA LYS A 21 12.08 32.98 -7.68
C LYS A 21 11.01 32.58 -6.67
N GLY A 22 9.73 32.79 -6.99
CA GLY A 22 8.61 32.33 -6.17
C GLY A 22 8.46 30.80 -6.18
N HIS A 23 8.76 30.16 -7.32
CA HIS A 23 8.68 28.71 -7.48
C HIS A 23 9.99 27.97 -7.17
N PHE A 24 11.15 28.59 -7.42
CA PHE A 24 12.45 27.94 -7.25
C PHE A 24 13.32 28.63 -6.21
N LEU A 25 13.61 27.89 -5.12
CA LEU A 25 14.39 28.40 -3.99
C LEU A 25 15.82 28.80 -4.38
N THR A 26 16.43 28.14 -5.37
CA THR A 26 17.79 28.46 -5.85
C THR A 26 17.90 28.29 -7.36
N PRO A 27 18.89 28.96 -8.01
CA PRO A 27 19.16 28.80 -9.45
C PRO A 27 19.42 27.35 -9.86
N TRP A 28 19.96 26.54 -8.94
CA TRP A 28 20.20 25.13 -9.17
C TRP A 28 18.91 24.33 -9.34
N HIS A 29 17.85 24.65 -8.59
CA HIS A 29 16.56 23.97 -8.72
C HIS A 29 15.90 24.25 -10.07
N VAL A 30 16.07 25.47 -10.62
CA VAL A 30 15.65 25.79 -12.00
C VAL A 30 16.39 24.89 -13.00
N ALA A 31 17.69 24.71 -12.83
CA ALA A 31 18.48 23.83 -13.70
C ALA A 31 18.07 22.35 -13.60
N CYS A 32 17.50 21.92 -12.47
CA CYS A 32 16.96 20.56 -12.32
C CYS A 32 15.56 20.38 -12.93
N ALA A 33 14.82 21.46 -13.16
CA ALA A 33 13.45 21.42 -13.68
C ALA A 33 13.38 21.31 -15.21
N VAL A 34 14.49 21.53 -15.91
CA VAL A 34 14.55 21.55 -17.38
C VAL A 34 15.79 20.83 -17.90
N ASP A 35 15.59 19.88 -18.82
CA ASP A 35 16.66 19.04 -19.36
C ASP A 35 17.03 19.36 -20.80
N SER A 36 16.18 20.12 -21.49
CA SER A 36 16.36 20.56 -22.87
C SER A 36 15.71 21.92 -23.12
N LEU A 37 16.08 22.57 -24.23
CA LEU A 37 15.39 23.76 -24.72
C LEU A 37 13.88 23.52 -24.90
N GLY A 38 13.49 22.30 -25.31
CA GLY A 38 12.09 21.91 -25.44
C GLY A 38 11.33 21.94 -24.11
N ASP A 39 12.01 21.66 -22.99
CA ASP A 39 11.43 21.62 -21.65
C ASP A 39 11.29 23.02 -21.03
N THR A 40 12.08 23.99 -21.50
CA THR A 40 11.98 25.39 -21.04
C THR A 40 10.72 26.09 -21.52
N ILE A 41 10.12 25.67 -22.63
CA ILE A 41 8.88 26.24 -23.16
C ILE A 41 7.67 25.95 -22.23
N PRO A 42 7.41 24.68 -21.84
CA PRO A 42 6.40 24.36 -20.83
C PRO A 42 6.63 25.10 -19.50
N LEU A 43 7.88 25.22 -19.06
CA LEU A 43 8.20 25.93 -17.80
C LEU A 43 7.83 27.42 -17.87
N VAL A 44 8.19 28.11 -18.95
CA VAL A 44 7.82 29.53 -19.16
C VAL A 44 6.29 29.71 -19.23
N ARG A 45 5.60 28.79 -19.90
CA ARG A 45 4.12 28.78 -19.97
C ARG A 45 3.47 28.59 -18.60
N GLN A 46 4.08 27.81 -17.71
CA GLN A 46 3.61 27.62 -16.34
C GLN A 46 3.87 28.84 -15.46
N LEU A 47 4.98 29.55 -15.68
CA LEU A 47 5.28 30.79 -14.98
C LEU A 47 4.31 31.92 -15.37
N LYS A 48 3.84 31.93 -16.62
CA LYS A 48 2.85 32.91 -17.10
C LYS A 48 1.95 32.33 -18.18
N SER A 49 0.67 32.18 -17.87
CA SER A 49 -0.35 31.76 -18.83
C SER A 49 -0.76 32.91 -19.77
N GLY A 50 -1.05 32.59 -21.03
CA GLY A 50 -1.59 33.55 -22.01
C GLY A 50 -0.55 34.32 -22.83
N LEU A 51 0.72 33.88 -22.85
CA LEU A 51 1.75 34.43 -23.73
C LEU A 51 1.54 34.00 -25.19
N LEU A 52 1.98 34.83 -26.13
CA LEU A 52 2.05 34.45 -27.55
C LEU A 52 3.15 33.40 -27.76
N GLU A 53 2.94 32.45 -28.68
CA GLU A 53 3.88 31.34 -28.92
C GLU A 53 5.30 31.82 -29.29
N SER A 54 5.42 32.96 -29.97
CA SER A 54 6.70 33.60 -30.31
C SER A 54 7.41 34.19 -29.08
N GLU A 55 6.67 34.66 -28.09
CA GLU A 55 7.21 35.20 -26.84
C GLU A 55 7.61 34.09 -25.87
N GLU A 56 6.81 33.02 -25.78
CA GLU A 56 7.15 31.81 -25.02
C GLU A 56 8.49 31.24 -25.48
N LYS A 57 8.67 31.07 -26.80
CA LYS A 57 9.93 30.57 -27.38
C LYS A 57 11.11 31.48 -27.08
N ARG A 58 10.94 32.80 -27.18
CA ARG A 58 12.01 33.77 -26.91
C ARG A 58 12.46 33.74 -25.45
N GLU A 59 11.52 33.71 -24.51
CA GLU A 59 11.86 33.66 -23.08
C GLU A 59 12.41 32.30 -22.65
N ALA A 60 11.94 31.21 -23.27
CA ALA A 60 12.48 29.87 -23.10
C ALA A 60 13.93 29.75 -23.60
N GLU A 61 14.23 30.32 -24.77
CA GLU A 61 15.60 30.41 -25.30
C GLU A 61 16.52 31.22 -24.39
N ARG A 62 16.05 32.35 -23.84
CA ARG A 62 16.81 33.17 -22.88
C ARG A 62 17.11 32.42 -21.59
N LEU A 63 16.13 31.69 -21.06
CA LEU A 63 16.29 30.88 -19.86
C LEU A 63 17.26 29.72 -20.11
N TRP A 64 17.14 29.05 -21.26
CA TRP A 64 18.05 27.97 -21.65
C TRP A 64 19.48 28.47 -21.83
N GLN A 65 19.67 29.59 -22.53
CA GLN A 65 20.97 30.19 -22.75
C GLN A 65 21.62 30.60 -21.42
N TRP A 66 20.85 31.18 -20.51
CA TRP A 66 21.36 31.50 -19.17
C TRP A 66 21.78 30.25 -18.38
N LEU A 67 21.01 29.15 -18.46
CA LEU A 67 21.37 27.88 -17.82
C LEU A 67 22.68 27.30 -18.36
N THR A 68 22.86 27.35 -19.68
CA THR A 68 24.09 26.87 -20.33
C THR A 68 25.29 27.74 -19.98
N ASP A 69 25.12 29.06 -19.99
CA ASP A 69 26.20 30.02 -19.73
C ASP A 69 26.65 29.99 -18.25
N ASN A 70 25.75 29.63 -17.34
CA ASN A 70 26.02 29.56 -15.90
C ASN A 70 26.28 28.14 -15.38
N ALA A 71 26.44 27.13 -16.25
CA ALA A 71 26.55 25.73 -15.86
C ALA A 71 27.62 25.45 -14.79
N ASP A 72 28.78 26.10 -14.86
CA ASP A 72 29.86 25.92 -13.87
C ASP A 72 29.59 26.62 -12.54
N LEU A 73 28.88 27.75 -12.55
CA LEU A 73 28.44 28.43 -11.34
C LEU A 73 27.32 27.65 -10.65
N LEU A 74 26.41 27.06 -11.43
CA LEU A 74 25.34 26.18 -10.96
C LEU A 74 25.91 24.91 -10.29
N LYS A 75 26.98 24.31 -10.82
CA LYS A 75 27.71 23.21 -10.15
C LYS A 75 28.30 23.63 -8.81
N ARG A 76 28.77 24.88 -8.66
CA ARG A 76 29.27 25.38 -7.37
C ARG A 76 28.14 25.60 -6.36
N VAL A 77 26.98 26.06 -6.83
CA VAL A 77 25.75 26.13 -6.00
C VAL A 77 25.35 24.73 -5.54
N GLN A 78 25.35 23.75 -6.45
CA GLN A 78 25.11 22.33 -6.13
C GLN A 78 26.09 21.80 -5.09
N ALA A 79 27.40 22.00 -5.28
CA ALA A 79 28.42 21.53 -4.34
C ALA A 79 28.25 22.13 -2.93
N ARG A 80 27.86 23.40 -2.84
CA ARG A 80 27.56 24.07 -1.56
C ARG A 80 26.29 23.52 -0.92
N LEU A 81 25.23 23.27 -1.70
CA LEU A 81 23.99 22.66 -1.21
C LEU A 81 24.24 21.23 -0.70
N LEU A 82 25.05 20.46 -1.43
CA LEU A 82 25.51 19.13 -1.02
C LEU A 82 26.34 19.20 0.27
N ALA A 83 27.28 20.15 0.40
CA ALA A 83 28.05 20.33 1.63
C ALA A 83 27.16 20.74 2.82
N LYS A 84 26.11 21.55 2.58
CA LYS A 84 25.11 21.91 3.59
C LYS A 84 24.28 20.68 3.99
N SER A 85 23.85 19.87 3.02
CA SER A 85 23.16 18.59 3.25
C SER A 85 24.02 17.62 4.03
N GLN A 86 25.30 17.47 3.68
CA GLN A 86 26.25 16.60 4.38
C GLN A 86 26.49 17.03 5.83
N ARG A 87 26.50 18.35 6.12
CA ARG A 87 26.57 18.86 7.49
C ARG A 87 25.30 18.57 8.29
N VAL A 88 24.13 18.69 7.66
CA VAL A 88 22.85 18.33 8.27
C VAL A 88 22.76 16.80 8.47
N GLU A 89 23.22 16.00 7.51
CA GLU A 89 23.35 14.55 7.64
C GLU A 89 24.36 14.15 8.73
N ALA A 90 25.48 14.86 8.89
CA ALA A 90 26.42 14.63 9.97
C ALA A 90 25.77 14.92 11.34
N PHE A 91 25.01 16.00 11.45
CA PHE A 91 24.21 16.34 12.64
C PHE A 91 23.08 15.31 12.90
N ILE A 92 22.47 14.75 11.85
CA ILE A 92 21.47 13.67 11.94
C ILE A 92 22.13 12.33 12.27
N ARG A 93 23.37 12.07 11.83
CA ARG A 93 24.16 10.87 12.20
C ARG A 93 24.59 10.88 13.67
N GLU A 94 24.70 12.05 14.30
CA GLU A 94 24.84 12.17 15.75
C GLU A 94 23.54 11.82 16.48
N SER A 95 22.38 11.85 15.80
CA SER A 95 21.18 11.13 16.26
C SER A 95 21.25 9.65 15.87
N PRO A 96 20.86 8.72 16.76
CA PRO A 96 20.93 7.31 16.45
C PRO A 96 20.05 6.98 15.23
N ALA A 97 20.64 6.29 14.25
CA ALA A 97 19.93 5.85 13.05
C ALA A 97 18.66 5.08 13.44
N ALA A 98 17.55 5.21 12.69
CA ALA A 98 16.31 4.51 13.01
C ALA A 98 16.48 2.98 13.11
N SER A 99 17.44 2.40 12.36
CA SER A 99 17.82 0.99 12.52
C SER A 99 18.58 0.73 13.82
N SER A 100 19.42 1.66 14.27
CA SER A 100 20.11 1.60 15.55
C SER A 100 19.14 1.80 16.71
N VAL A 101 18.15 2.69 16.61
CA VAL A 101 17.06 2.84 17.59
C VAL A 101 16.20 1.58 17.61
N TYR A 102 15.89 1.01 16.46
CA TYR A 102 15.17 -0.27 16.34
C TYR A 102 15.99 -1.43 16.92
N ASP A 103 17.27 -1.54 16.61
CA ASP A 103 18.17 -2.57 17.14
C ASP A 103 18.42 -2.35 18.62
N GLN A 104 18.45 -1.11 19.13
CA GLN A 104 18.57 -0.78 20.56
C GLN A 104 17.26 -1.08 21.30
N GLN A 105 16.10 -0.86 20.69
CA GLN A 105 14.79 -1.25 21.22
C GLN A 105 14.59 -2.77 21.21
N VAL A 106 15.04 -3.45 20.16
CA VAL A 106 14.96 -4.90 20.00
C VAL A 106 16.00 -5.61 20.86
N SER A 107 17.23 -5.08 20.98
CA SER A 107 18.30 -5.62 21.83
C SER A 107 18.12 -5.31 23.30
N GLY A 108 17.50 -4.17 23.63
CA GLY A 108 17.14 -3.80 25.00
C GLY A 108 15.98 -4.62 25.58
N SER A 109 15.23 -5.34 24.74
CA SER A 109 14.12 -6.21 25.17
C SER A 109 14.32 -7.65 24.73
N VAL A 110 14.63 -8.50 25.71
CA VAL A 110 14.76 -9.96 25.53
C VAL A 110 13.46 -10.57 24.96
N GLU A 111 12.30 -9.99 25.23
CA GLU A 111 11.00 -10.38 24.70
C GLU A 111 10.87 -10.10 23.20
N LEU A 112 11.28 -8.91 22.74
CA LEU A 112 11.25 -8.51 21.33
C LEU A 112 12.25 -9.32 20.50
N GLN A 113 13.47 -9.52 21.02
CA GLN A 113 14.47 -10.42 20.44
C GLN A 113 13.93 -11.86 20.31
N LYS A 114 13.29 -12.39 21.36
CA LYS A 114 12.66 -13.72 21.33
C LYS A 114 11.48 -13.78 20.34
N GLN A 115 10.69 -12.73 20.15
CA GLN A 115 9.55 -12.73 19.23
C GLN A 115 9.97 -12.69 17.76
N VAL A 116 10.97 -11.87 17.42
CA VAL A 116 11.50 -11.76 16.05
C VAL A 116 12.32 -13.00 15.67
N SER A 117 13.19 -13.48 16.57
CA SER A 117 14.03 -14.67 16.29
C SER A 117 13.23 -15.97 16.29
N LYS A 118 12.31 -16.20 17.25
CA LYS A 118 11.50 -17.44 17.28
C LYS A 118 10.48 -17.51 16.14
N SER A 119 9.91 -16.38 15.71
CA SER A 119 8.98 -16.35 14.58
C SER A 119 9.71 -16.62 13.26
N ARG A 120 10.90 -16.04 13.05
CA ARG A 120 11.73 -16.30 11.87
C ARG A 120 12.30 -17.73 11.86
N HIS A 121 12.86 -18.20 12.97
CA HIS A 121 13.46 -19.54 13.09
C HIS A 121 12.43 -20.69 13.02
N ARG A 122 11.28 -20.62 13.73
CA ARG A 122 10.24 -21.66 13.64
C ARG A 122 9.68 -21.82 12.22
N TRP A 123 9.68 -20.76 11.42
CA TRP A 123 9.14 -20.78 10.05
C TRP A 123 10.15 -21.23 9.01
N LEU A 124 11.41 -20.82 9.12
CA LEU A 124 12.49 -21.36 8.29
C LEU A 124 12.64 -22.88 8.48
N ALA A 125 12.42 -23.38 9.70
CA ALA A 125 12.47 -24.80 10.05
C ALA A 125 11.28 -25.64 9.52
N ASN A 126 10.06 -25.08 9.42
CA ASN A 126 8.84 -25.82 9.08
C ASN A 126 8.27 -25.51 7.67
N GLY A 127 9.02 -24.82 6.81
CA GLY A 127 8.54 -24.25 5.54
C GLY A 127 8.37 -25.20 4.35
N ASN A 128 8.14 -26.50 4.57
CA ASN A 128 7.96 -27.48 3.49
C ASN A 128 6.45 -27.69 3.24
N GLY A 129 5.84 -26.86 2.38
CA GLY A 129 4.45 -27.06 1.97
C GLY A 129 3.94 -26.00 1.00
N THR A 130 2.94 -26.36 0.19
CA THR A 130 2.29 -25.46 -0.76
C THR A 130 1.50 -24.35 -0.04
N PRO A 131 1.20 -23.19 -0.67
CA PRO A 131 0.37 -22.14 -0.07
C PRO A 131 -0.99 -22.65 0.43
N ALA A 132 -1.55 -23.66 -0.25
CA ALA A 132 -2.80 -24.30 0.12
C ALA A 132 -2.67 -25.14 1.40
N GLU A 133 -1.62 -25.95 1.51
CA GLU A 133 -1.32 -26.73 2.71
C GLU A 133 -1.04 -25.83 3.91
N ALA A 134 -0.24 -24.78 3.72
CA ALA A 134 0.06 -23.81 4.77
C ALA A 134 -1.21 -23.09 5.26
N GLU A 135 -2.13 -22.74 4.36
CA GLU A 135 -3.42 -22.16 4.73
C GLU A 135 -4.31 -23.18 5.46
N LYS A 136 -4.37 -24.43 4.98
CA LYS A 136 -5.18 -25.51 5.60
C LYS A 136 -4.68 -25.81 7.01
N ALA A 137 -3.37 -25.92 7.20
CA ALA A 137 -2.76 -26.12 8.51
C ALA A 137 -3.01 -24.93 9.46
N ALA A 138 -2.86 -23.70 8.96
CA ALA A 138 -3.15 -22.50 9.75
C ALA A 138 -4.65 -22.41 10.10
N LYS A 139 -5.55 -22.72 9.17
CA LYS A 139 -7.00 -22.75 9.40
C LYS A 139 -7.35 -23.79 10.47
N LYS A 140 -6.78 -25.00 10.39
CA LYS A 140 -6.97 -26.05 11.40
C LYS A 140 -6.50 -25.56 12.78
N PHE A 141 -5.27 -25.05 12.88
CA PHE A 141 -4.70 -24.57 14.14
C PHE A 141 -5.55 -23.47 14.79
N TRP A 142 -5.84 -22.38 14.05
CA TRP A 142 -6.63 -21.27 14.60
C TRP A 142 -8.09 -21.63 14.84
N GLY A 143 -8.64 -22.56 14.05
CA GLY A 143 -9.95 -23.14 14.29
C GLY A 143 -10.00 -23.88 15.63
N THR A 144 -9.04 -24.75 15.90
CA THR A 144 -8.95 -25.48 17.18
C THR A 144 -8.83 -24.53 18.37
N VAL A 145 -8.06 -23.45 18.25
CA VAL A 145 -7.95 -22.42 19.31
C VAL A 145 -9.31 -21.77 19.60
N LEU A 146 -10.09 -21.43 18.57
CA LEU A 146 -11.42 -20.86 18.76
C LEU A 146 -12.41 -21.88 19.35
N VAL A 147 -12.35 -23.14 18.93
CA VAL A 147 -13.17 -24.21 19.53
C VAL A 147 -12.85 -24.36 21.01
N GLN A 148 -11.58 -24.33 21.40
CA GLN A 148 -11.19 -24.39 22.81
C GLN A 148 -11.78 -23.22 23.60
N ILE A 149 -11.78 -22.01 23.05
CA ILE A 149 -12.43 -20.83 23.66
C ILE A 149 -13.93 -21.07 23.84
N MET A 150 -14.62 -21.63 22.83
CA MET A 150 -16.06 -21.91 22.91
C MET A 150 -16.40 -22.96 23.98
N LEU A 151 -15.59 -24.02 24.08
CA LEU A 151 -15.74 -25.07 25.07
C LEU A 151 -15.48 -24.54 26.48
N GLU A 152 -14.42 -23.76 26.67
CA GLU A 152 -14.10 -23.10 27.93
C GLU A 152 -15.22 -22.15 28.38
N ALA A 153 -15.79 -21.40 27.44
CA ALA A 153 -16.91 -20.50 27.66
C ALA A 153 -18.27 -21.21 27.86
N SER A 154 -18.33 -22.54 27.72
CA SER A 154 -19.56 -23.33 27.79
C SER A 154 -20.67 -22.81 26.86
N LEU A 155 -20.30 -22.38 25.65
CA LEU A 155 -21.27 -21.90 24.66
C LEU A 155 -22.19 -23.03 24.19
N PRO A 156 -23.41 -22.75 23.70
CA PRO A 156 -24.41 -23.78 23.39
C PRO A 156 -23.92 -24.95 22.52
N ILE A 157 -22.95 -24.72 21.63
CA ILE A 157 -22.31 -25.79 20.85
C ILE A 157 -21.64 -26.88 21.68
N SER A 158 -21.21 -26.61 22.91
CA SER A 158 -20.65 -27.61 23.83
C SER A 158 -21.70 -28.63 24.29
N ASN A 159 -22.97 -28.22 24.29
CA ASN A 159 -24.12 -29.01 24.74
C ASN A 159 -24.76 -29.79 23.59
N MET A 160 -24.24 -29.67 22.36
CA MET A 160 -24.74 -30.41 21.22
C MET A 160 -24.48 -31.91 21.43
N LYS A 161 -25.52 -32.74 21.21
CA LYS A 161 -25.40 -34.20 21.35
C LYS A 161 -24.34 -34.73 20.37
N ALA A 162 -23.37 -35.46 20.89
CA ALA A 162 -22.35 -36.16 20.12
C ALA A 162 -21.89 -37.38 20.90
N ASP A 163 -21.45 -38.42 20.20
CA ASP A 163 -21.02 -39.68 20.81
C ASP A 163 -19.63 -39.55 21.43
N THR A 164 -18.79 -38.65 20.89
CA THR A 164 -17.43 -38.40 21.38
C THR A 164 -17.09 -36.91 21.47
N GLU A 165 -16.08 -36.57 22.28
CA GLU A 165 -15.56 -35.20 22.39
C GLU A 165 -14.94 -34.70 21.07
N GLU A 166 -14.28 -35.59 20.33
CA GLU A 166 -13.72 -35.30 19.01
C GLU A 166 -14.80 -34.95 17.98
N GLN A 167 -15.96 -35.62 18.03
CA GLN A 167 -17.11 -35.28 17.20
C GLN A 167 -17.65 -33.89 17.53
N ARG A 168 -17.74 -33.51 18.82
CA ARG A 168 -18.14 -32.13 19.20
C ARG A 168 -17.16 -31.09 18.68
N ALA A 169 -15.86 -31.34 18.83
CA ALA A 169 -14.84 -30.44 18.29
C ALA A 169 -14.93 -30.33 16.76
N SER A 170 -15.26 -31.42 16.06
CA SER A 170 -15.51 -31.43 14.61
C SER A 170 -16.72 -30.59 14.22
N TYR A 171 -17.83 -30.67 14.95
CA TYR A 171 -19.01 -29.82 14.72
C TYR A 171 -18.70 -28.34 14.93
N ALA A 172 -17.97 -27.99 15.99
CA ALA A 172 -17.54 -26.62 16.25
C ALA A 172 -16.57 -26.08 15.18
N LEU A 173 -15.66 -26.91 14.70
CA LEU A 173 -14.81 -26.56 13.56
C LEU A 173 -15.63 -26.32 12.27
N ARG A 174 -16.70 -27.08 12.04
CA ARG A 174 -17.60 -26.88 10.90
C ARG A 174 -18.42 -25.61 11.04
N ALA A 175 -18.86 -25.25 12.25
CA ALA A 175 -19.61 -24.01 12.52
C ALA A 175 -18.81 -22.73 12.21
N LEU A 176 -17.47 -22.79 12.29
CA LEU A 176 -16.60 -21.69 11.84
C LEU A 176 -16.64 -21.46 10.31
N GLY A 177 -17.15 -22.41 9.52
CA GLY A 177 -17.45 -22.27 8.10
C GLY A 177 -16.23 -22.06 7.18
N SER A 178 -16.45 -21.35 6.08
CA SER A 178 -15.43 -21.07 5.04
C SER A 178 -14.49 -19.89 5.37
N ARG A 179 -14.46 -19.45 6.63
CA ARG A 179 -13.60 -18.33 7.08
C ARG A 179 -12.11 -18.62 6.84
N ARG A 180 -11.37 -17.62 6.36
CA ARG A 180 -9.92 -17.67 6.06
C ARG A 180 -9.06 -17.75 7.33
N SER A 181 -7.87 -18.35 7.23
CA SER A 181 -6.98 -18.58 8.39
C SER A 181 -6.63 -17.29 9.13
N LYS A 182 -6.33 -16.20 8.39
CA LYS A 182 -6.01 -14.89 8.96
C LYS A 182 -7.18 -14.27 9.72
N THR A 183 -8.41 -14.53 9.31
CA THR A 183 -9.61 -14.06 10.05
C THR A 183 -9.73 -14.80 11.36
N LEU A 184 -9.61 -16.14 11.34
CA LEU A 184 -9.64 -16.96 12.56
C LEU A 184 -8.53 -16.55 13.54
N ARG A 185 -7.31 -16.36 13.02
CA ARG A 185 -6.16 -15.85 13.80
C ARG A 185 -6.47 -14.52 14.46
N ASN A 186 -6.99 -13.55 13.71
CA ASN A 186 -7.30 -12.23 14.24
C ASN A 186 -8.35 -12.35 15.35
N ARG A 187 -9.45 -13.11 15.14
CA ARG A 187 -10.48 -13.31 16.16
C ARG A 187 -9.93 -13.99 17.41
N ALA A 188 -9.15 -15.05 17.26
CA ALA A 188 -8.53 -15.75 18.39
C ALA A 188 -7.60 -14.84 19.19
N ARG A 189 -6.76 -14.04 18.52
CA ARG A 189 -5.81 -13.13 19.19
C ARG A 189 -6.51 -11.96 19.88
N THR A 190 -7.53 -11.39 19.25
CA THR A 190 -8.33 -10.33 19.86
C THR A 190 -9.07 -10.88 21.08
N TRP A 191 -9.71 -12.05 20.96
CA TRP A 191 -10.42 -12.65 22.07
C TRP A 191 -9.51 -13.04 23.23
N LYS A 192 -8.28 -13.49 22.96
CA LYS A 192 -7.31 -13.80 24.03
C LYS A 192 -7.12 -12.62 25.00
N LYS A 193 -7.04 -11.40 24.47
CA LYS A 193 -6.93 -10.18 25.31
C LYS A 193 -8.20 -9.94 26.12
N ALA A 194 -9.37 -10.08 25.49
CA ALA A 194 -10.66 -9.95 26.17
C ALA A 194 -10.82 -10.99 27.28
N ARG A 195 -10.51 -12.25 27.01
CA ARG A 195 -10.51 -13.35 27.98
C ARG A 195 -9.61 -13.06 29.18
N GLU A 196 -8.37 -12.60 28.94
CA GLU A 196 -7.44 -12.26 30.04
C GLU A 196 -7.99 -11.15 30.93
N TRP A 197 -8.63 -10.15 30.35
CA TRP A 197 -9.31 -9.10 31.11
C TRP A 197 -10.54 -9.64 31.87
N MET A 198 -11.39 -10.43 31.22
CA MET A 198 -12.61 -10.99 31.85
C MET A 198 -12.27 -11.93 33.01
N LEU A 199 -11.21 -12.73 32.89
CA LEU A 199 -10.75 -13.58 33.98
C LEU A 199 -10.24 -12.77 35.17
N ARG A 200 -9.57 -11.64 34.93
CA ARG A 200 -9.04 -10.78 36.00
C ARG A 200 -10.13 -9.94 36.68
N VAL A 201 -11.07 -9.40 35.91
CA VAL A 201 -12.08 -8.43 36.39
C VAL A 201 -13.39 -9.08 36.77
N LYS A 202 -13.84 -10.08 36.00
CA LYS A 202 -15.16 -10.72 36.14
C LYS A 202 -15.08 -12.18 36.60
N ASN A 203 -13.87 -12.73 36.78
CA ASN A 203 -13.61 -14.13 37.13
C ASN A 203 -14.30 -15.16 36.21
N ARG A 204 -14.44 -14.82 34.93
CA ARG A 204 -15.05 -15.68 33.91
C ARG A 204 -14.40 -15.48 32.54
N PRO A 205 -14.40 -16.49 31.65
CA PRO A 205 -13.72 -16.40 30.35
C PRO A 205 -14.57 -15.77 29.23
N PHE A 206 -15.87 -15.53 29.47
CA PHE A 206 -16.84 -15.03 28.48
C PHE A 206 -17.87 -14.08 29.14
N PRO A 207 -18.40 -13.07 28.42
CA PRO A 207 -19.40 -12.16 28.98
C PRO A 207 -20.74 -12.86 29.22
N LYS A 208 -21.40 -12.55 30.34
CA LYS A 208 -22.74 -13.10 30.66
C LYS A 208 -23.86 -12.15 30.24
N ASP A 209 -23.61 -10.85 30.32
CA ASP A 209 -24.60 -9.82 30.07
C ASP A 209 -24.01 -8.68 29.23
N VAL A 210 -24.89 -7.75 28.88
CA VAL A 210 -24.53 -6.55 28.12
C VAL A 210 -23.54 -5.66 28.88
N GLY A 211 -23.62 -5.64 30.21
CA GLY A 211 -22.75 -4.83 31.07
C GLY A 211 -21.28 -5.20 30.91
N ASP A 212 -20.96 -6.50 30.92
CA ASP A 212 -19.57 -6.95 30.71
C ASP A 212 -18.96 -6.49 29.39
N VAL A 213 -19.78 -6.47 28.33
CA VAL A 213 -19.33 -6.10 26.99
C VAL A 213 -19.03 -4.61 26.95
N VAL A 214 -19.91 -3.79 27.53
CA VAL A 214 -19.73 -2.33 27.63
C VAL A 214 -18.56 -1.98 28.54
N ASP A 215 -18.39 -2.67 29.68
CA ASP A 215 -17.27 -2.48 30.58
C ASP A 215 -15.94 -2.76 29.88
N TYR A 216 -15.86 -3.83 29.07
CA TYR A 216 -14.66 -4.12 28.30
C TYR A 216 -14.41 -3.09 27.18
N MET A 217 -15.45 -2.59 26.52
CA MET A 217 -15.32 -1.50 25.55
C MET A 217 -14.77 -0.23 26.20
N THR A 218 -15.27 0.11 27.39
CA THR A 218 -14.80 1.26 28.19
C THR A 218 -13.34 1.07 28.61
N PHE A 219 -12.95 -0.15 28.97
CA PHE A 219 -11.55 -0.47 29.22
C PHE A 219 -10.67 -0.30 27.97
N LEU A 220 -11.13 -0.75 26.79
CA LEU A 220 -10.39 -0.59 25.53
C LEU A 220 -10.22 0.88 25.13
N GLU A 221 -11.23 1.70 25.44
CA GLU A 221 -11.18 3.14 25.26
C GLU A 221 -10.08 3.79 26.10
N GLN A 222 -9.95 3.40 27.36
CA GLN A 222 -8.95 3.94 28.29
C GLN A 222 -7.52 3.48 27.98
N ASP A 223 -7.31 2.24 27.53
CA ASP A 223 -5.98 1.62 27.39
C ASP A 223 -5.30 1.95 26.04
N VAL A 224 -6.03 1.89 24.92
CA VAL A 224 -5.42 1.97 23.56
C VAL A 224 -6.23 2.84 22.57
N GLY A 225 -7.52 3.08 22.81
CA GLY A 225 -8.29 4.18 22.19
C GLY A 225 -8.41 4.18 20.65
N THR A 226 -8.31 3.04 19.95
CA THR A 226 -8.54 3.02 18.47
C THR A 226 -9.86 2.35 18.09
N LYS A 227 -10.56 2.95 17.12
CA LYS A 227 -11.80 2.41 16.52
C LYS A 227 -11.66 0.97 16.04
N SER A 228 -10.48 0.61 15.52
CA SER A 228 -10.18 -0.74 15.04
C SER A 228 -10.18 -1.78 16.16
N CYS A 229 -9.72 -1.44 17.37
CA CYS A 229 -9.71 -2.38 18.50
C CYS A 229 -11.12 -2.81 18.90
N ILE A 230 -12.06 -1.86 19.02
CA ILE A 230 -13.46 -2.17 19.36
C ILE A 230 -14.14 -2.92 18.21
N SER A 231 -13.92 -2.51 16.96
CA SER A 231 -14.46 -3.22 15.79
C SER A 231 -13.95 -4.67 15.71
N ASP A 232 -12.67 -4.91 15.96
CA ASP A 232 -12.11 -6.25 15.98
C ASP A 232 -12.62 -7.10 17.15
N PHE A 233 -12.85 -6.48 18.32
CA PHE A 233 -13.46 -7.14 19.48
C PHE A 233 -14.91 -7.56 19.17
N MET A 234 -15.73 -6.63 18.67
CA MET A 234 -17.12 -6.91 18.28
C MET A 234 -17.21 -8.01 17.22
N ALA A 235 -16.31 -7.98 16.24
CA ALA A 235 -16.26 -9.01 15.22
C ALA A 235 -15.73 -10.37 15.74
N ALA A 236 -14.97 -10.39 16.84
CA ALA A 236 -14.58 -11.62 17.53
C ALA A 236 -15.75 -12.19 18.34
N LEU A 237 -16.43 -11.34 19.11
CA LEU A 237 -17.63 -11.71 19.85
C LEU A 237 -18.69 -12.31 18.92
N SER A 238 -19.00 -11.62 17.82
CA SER A 238 -19.98 -12.09 16.84
C SER A 238 -19.63 -13.46 16.24
N VAL A 239 -18.36 -13.71 15.92
CA VAL A 239 -17.94 -15.02 15.39
C VAL A 239 -18.04 -16.12 16.44
N LEU A 240 -17.73 -15.82 17.70
CA LEU A 240 -17.83 -16.79 18.80
C LEU A 240 -19.28 -17.12 19.13
N GLU A 241 -20.17 -16.12 19.16
CA GLU A 241 -21.60 -16.34 19.41
C GLU A 241 -22.28 -17.10 18.26
N ASP A 242 -21.97 -16.75 17.01
CA ASP A 242 -22.47 -17.42 15.81
C ASP A 242 -22.01 -18.88 15.74
N ALA A 243 -20.69 -19.11 15.76
CA ALA A 243 -20.14 -20.46 15.69
C ALA A 243 -20.38 -21.26 16.98
N GLY A 244 -20.58 -20.59 18.12
CA GLY A 244 -20.99 -21.18 19.39
C GLY A 244 -22.47 -21.55 19.47
N GLN A 245 -23.26 -21.31 18.40
CA GLN A 245 -24.69 -21.60 18.33
C GLN A 245 -25.52 -20.85 19.39
N VAL A 246 -25.10 -19.64 19.76
CA VAL A 246 -25.90 -18.75 20.63
C VAL A 246 -27.15 -18.31 19.87
N PRO A 247 -28.36 -18.54 20.42
CA PRO A 247 -29.62 -18.11 19.79
C PRO A 247 -29.62 -16.61 19.48
N THR A 248 -30.18 -16.22 18.33
CA THR A 248 -30.09 -14.82 17.84
C THR A 248 -30.60 -13.78 18.85
N ASN A 249 -31.61 -14.12 19.65
CA ASN A 249 -32.16 -13.26 20.71
C ASN A 249 -31.26 -13.13 21.96
N GLN A 250 -30.29 -14.02 22.13
CA GLN A 250 -29.34 -14.04 23.24
C GLN A 250 -27.94 -13.56 22.83
N GLN A 251 -27.71 -13.25 21.56
CA GLN A 251 -26.44 -12.74 21.06
C GLN A 251 -26.19 -11.31 21.57
N LEU A 252 -25.19 -11.15 22.44
CA LEU A 252 -24.77 -9.87 23.00
C LEU A 252 -24.24 -8.95 21.90
N CYS A 253 -23.60 -9.49 20.86
CA CYS A 253 -23.07 -8.67 19.76
C CYS A 253 -24.18 -7.95 18.95
N LYS A 254 -25.42 -8.45 18.99
CA LYS A 254 -26.58 -7.86 18.32
C LYS A 254 -27.41 -6.97 19.24
N ASN A 255 -27.11 -6.92 20.54
CA ASN A 255 -27.84 -6.10 21.48
C ASN A 255 -27.71 -4.61 21.11
N ARG A 256 -28.84 -3.88 21.12
CA ARG A 256 -28.89 -2.47 20.72
C ARG A 256 -27.90 -1.59 21.49
N LEU A 257 -27.76 -1.81 22.80
CA LEU A 257 -26.86 -1.02 23.64
C LEU A 257 -25.40 -1.26 23.25
N VAL A 258 -25.00 -2.52 23.07
CA VAL A 258 -23.62 -2.86 22.64
C VAL A 258 -23.29 -2.25 21.27
N VAL A 259 -24.22 -2.35 20.33
CA VAL A 259 -24.04 -1.77 18.99
C VAL A 259 -23.93 -0.25 19.08
N ALA A 260 -24.81 0.42 19.84
CA ALA A 260 -24.77 1.86 20.05
C ALA A 260 -23.47 2.31 20.73
N SER A 261 -23.02 1.62 21.79
CA SER A 261 -21.75 1.90 22.47
C SER A 261 -20.56 1.80 21.51
N SER A 262 -20.53 0.78 20.65
CA SER A 262 -19.46 0.63 19.66
C SER A 262 -19.43 1.75 18.61
N GLN A 263 -20.61 2.32 18.29
CA GLN A 263 -20.75 3.44 17.36
C GLN A 263 -20.38 4.76 18.01
N SER A 264 -20.80 5.00 19.27
CA SER A 264 -20.47 6.20 20.06
C SER A 264 -18.96 6.34 20.21
N PHE A 265 -18.30 5.28 20.68
CA PHE A 265 -16.84 5.23 20.74
C PHE A 265 -16.20 5.50 19.37
N GLY A 266 -16.76 4.91 18.33
CA GLY A 266 -16.29 5.10 16.96
C GLY A 266 -16.45 6.53 16.44
N ALA A 267 -17.31 7.34 17.05
CA ALA A 267 -17.49 8.76 16.77
C ALA A 267 -16.55 9.61 17.64
N GLU A 268 -16.46 9.34 18.94
CA GLU A 268 -15.57 10.04 19.89
C GLU A 268 -14.09 9.91 19.50
N VAL A 269 -13.63 8.72 19.10
CA VAL A 269 -12.24 8.52 18.62
C VAL A 269 -11.95 9.30 17.33
N LEU A 270 -12.98 9.57 16.53
CA LEU A 270 -12.90 10.31 15.28
C LEU A 270 -13.21 11.80 15.44
N GLU A 271 -13.59 12.25 16.65
CA GLU A 271 -13.86 13.65 16.93
C GLU A 271 -12.59 14.48 16.67
N GLY A 272 -12.73 15.51 15.84
CA GLY A 272 -11.60 16.32 15.35
C GLY A 272 -10.71 15.66 14.28
N LYS A 273 -10.96 14.40 13.88
CA LYS A 273 -10.20 13.67 12.85
C LYS A 273 -11.05 13.43 11.60
N THR A 274 -11.24 14.47 10.80
CA THR A 274 -12.02 14.42 9.55
C THR A 274 -11.24 13.80 8.38
N ALA A 275 -9.90 13.85 8.41
CA ALA A 275 -9.05 13.33 7.34
C ALA A 275 -8.68 11.85 7.58
N LYS A 276 -8.98 10.99 6.60
CA LYS A 276 -8.44 9.62 6.57
C LYS A 276 -6.94 9.70 6.28
N THR A 277 -6.09 9.46 7.27
CA THR A 277 -4.64 9.33 7.05
C THR A 277 -4.37 8.02 6.31
N GLN A 278 -4.22 8.10 4.98
CA GLN A 278 -3.70 6.98 4.21
C GLN A 278 -2.19 6.88 4.43
N ALA A 279 -1.64 5.66 4.34
CA ALA A 279 -0.19 5.52 4.30
C ALA A 279 0.33 6.24 3.04
N PRO A 280 1.40 7.05 3.13
CA PRO A 280 1.97 7.71 1.97
C PRO A 280 2.28 6.68 0.87
N PRO A 281 1.91 6.97 -0.38
CA PRO A 281 2.24 6.10 -1.50
C PRO A 281 3.76 6.02 -1.69
N LEU A 282 4.22 5.03 -2.47
CA LEU A 282 5.61 5.05 -2.93
C LEU A 282 5.82 6.26 -3.83
N THR A 283 6.88 7.02 -3.56
CA THR A 283 7.23 8.18 -4.39
C THR A 283 7.81 7.75 -5.72
N VAL A 284 7.74 8.62 -6.73
CA VAL A 284 8.35 8.39 -8.05
C VAL A 284 9.86 8.15 -7.93
N ALA A 285 10.53 8.87 -7.01
CA ALA A 285 11.95 8.65 -6.73
C ALA A 285 12.22 7.22 -6.26
N MET A 286 11.34 6.64 -5.41
CA MET A 286 11.48 5.22 -5.02
C MET A 286 11.28 4.29 -6.21
N LEU A 287 10.36 4.58 -7.12
CA LEU A 287 10.14 3.77 -8.32
C LEU A 287 11.35 3.83 -9.27
N LEU A 288 11.89 5.03 -9.53
CA LEU A 288 13.13 5.23 -10.28
C LEU A 288 14.28 4.42 -9.68
N SER A 289 14.50 4.54 -8.36
CA SER A 289 15.54 3.79 -7.68
C SER A 289 15.32 2.28 -7.73
N LEU A 290 14.08 1.80 -7.64
CA LEU A 290 13.76 0.38 -7.77
C LEU A 290 14.07 -0.15 -9.18
N GLU A 291 13.74 0.60 -10.23
CA GLU A 291 14.08 0.23 -11.62
C GLU A 291 15.60 0.12 -11.80
N MET A 292 16.35 1.11 -11.28
CA MET A 292 17.81 1.08 -11.32
C MET A 292 18.40 -0.05 -10.46
N TYR A 293 17.76 -0.35 -9.32
CA TYR A 293 18.19 -1.43 -8.43
C TYR A 293 18.03 -2.81 -9.07
N ASP A 294 16.89 -3.06 -9.72
CA ASP A 294 16.62 -4.30 -10.46
C ASP A 294 17.59 -4.49 -11.64
N VAL A 295 17.89 -3.42 -12.38
CA VAL A 295 18.74 -3.52 -13.57
C VAL A 295 20.23 -3.69 -13.22
N SER A 296 20.68 -3.17 -12.07
CA SER A 296 22.09 -3.21 -11.70
C SER A 296 22.58 -4.62 -11.34
N SER A 297 23.58 -5.12 -12.07
CA SER A 297 24.23 -6.41 -11.80
C SER A 297 25.10 -6.42 -10.54
N SER A 298 25.40 -5.26 -9.95
CA SER A 298 26.14 -5.16 -8.69
C SER A 298 25.32 -5.60 -7.48
N ASN A 299 24.00 -5.59 -7.59
CA ASN A 299 23.10 -5.94 -6.51
C ASN A 299 22.88 -7.47 -6.43
N PRO A 300 22.63 -8.02 -5.23
CA PRO A 300 22.35 -9.44 -5.07
C PRO A 300 21.19 -9.90 -5.96
N LYS A 301 21.36 -11.05 -6.63
CA LYS A 301 20.44 -11.51 -7.68
C LYS A 301 19.00 -11.65 -7.18
N TYR A 302 18.78 -12.23 -6.01
CA TYR A 302 17.44 -12.34 -5.44
C TYR A 302 16.90 -11.00 -4.91
N ALA A 303 17.75 -10.10 -4.42
CA ALA A 303 17.35 -8.74 -4.04
C ALA A 303 16.82 -7.94 -5.24
N ARG A 304 17.45 -8.09 -6.42
CA ARG A 304 16.99 -7.48 -7.68
C ARG A 304 15.61 -8.00 -8.06
N PHE A 305 15.41 -9.32 -8.00
CA PHE A 305 14.10 -9.93 -8.21
C PHE A 305 13.05 -9.40 -7.23
N LEU A 306 13.39 -9.20 -5.95
CA LEU A 306 12.47 -8.60 -4.98
C LEU A 306 12.10 -7.15 -5.36
N ALA A 307 13.04 -6.35 -5.82
CA ALA A 307 12.79 -5.00 -6.36
C ALA A 307 11.84 -5.06 -7.57
N TRP A 308 12.08 -5.97 -8.51
CA TRP A 308 11.18 -6.22 -9.64
C TRP A 308 9.77 -6.62 -9.18
N THR A 309 9.63 -7.51 -8.19
CA THR A 309 8.30 -7.87 -7.67
C THR A 309 7.58 -6.69 -7.00
N CYS A 310 8.32 -5.75 -6.41
CA CYS A 310 7.74 -4.50 -5.89
C CYS A 310 7.19 -3.65 -7.04
N LEU A 311 7.96 -3.46 -8.12
CA LEU A 311 7.52 -2.75 -9.31
C LEU A 311 6.30 -3.42 -9.97
N VAL A 312 6.32 -4.75 -10.13
CA VAL A 312 5.15 -5.51 -10.62
C VAL A 312 3.93 -5.28 -9.73
N THR A 313 4.11 -5.27 -8.41
CA THR A 313 3.00 -5.04 -7.46
C THR A 313 2.38 -3.66 -7.65
N VAL A 314 3.22 -2.63 -7.86
CA VAL A 314 2.77 -1.25 -8.10
C VAL A 314 2.05 -1.14 -9.44
N TRP A 315 2.72 -1.52 -10.53
CA TRP A 315 2.19 -1.35 -11.88
C TRP A 315 0.98 -2.25 -12.20
N ALA A 316 0.87 -3.43 -11.58
CA ALA A 316 -0.30 -4.29 -11.70
C ALA A 316 -1.39 -4.00 -10.64
N CYS A 317 -1.23 -2.95 -9.82
CA CYS A 317 -2.18 -2.59 -8.75
C CYS A 317 -2.49 -3.76 -7.78
N MET A 318 -1.49 -4.58 -7.48
CA MET A 318 -1.63 -5.76 -6.64
C MET A 318 -1.39 -5.43 -5.17
N ARG A 319 -1.98 -6.21 -4.26
CA ARG A 319 -1.55 -6.22 -2.85
C ARG A 319 -0.36 -7.17 -2.69
N ILE A 320 0.45 -6.95 -1.65
CA ILE A 320 1.52 -7.89 -1.26
C ILE A 320 0.97 -9.32 -1.04
N SER A 321 -0.25 -9.45 -0.54
CA SER A 321 -0.90 -10.77 -0.39
C SER A 321 -1.30 -11.42 -1.71
N ASP A 322 -1.48 -10.65 -2.78
CA ASP A 322 -1.91 -11.18 -4.08
C ASP A 322 -0.73 -11.88 -4.80
N LEU A 323 0.52 -11.56 -4.44
CA LEU A 323 1.73 -12.27 -4.89
C LEU A 323 1.71 -13.78 -4.56
N GLN A 324 0.88 -14.19 -3.60
CA GLN A 324 0.72 -15.58 -3.19
C GLN A 324 -0.27 -16.37 -4.05
N GLY A 325 -0.97 -15.70 -4.94
CA GLY A 325 -1.95 -16.30 -5.85
C GLY A 325 -1.58 -16.10 -7.31
N VAL A 326 -0.36 -15.65 -7.61
CA VAL A 326 0.16 -15.51 -8.97
C VAL A 326 0.51 -16.89 -9.51
N ASP A 327 -0.05 -17.27 -10.66
CA ASP A 327 0.36 -18.46 -11.39
C ASP A 327 1.59 -18.17 -12.25
N VAL A 328 2.76 -18.60 -11.78
CA VAL A 328 4.05 -18.30 -12.40
C VAL A 328 4.20 -18.97 -13.77
N SER A 329 3.58 -20.13 -13.97
CA SER A 329 3.61 -20.87 -15.23
C SER A 329 2.95 -20.08 -16.37
N ARG A 330 2.03 -19.18 -16.02
CA ARG A 330 1.25 -18.35 -16.93
C ARG A 330 1.73 -16.90 -16.98
N ILE A 331 2.89 -16.60 -16.39
CA ILE A 331 3.55 -15.30 -16.59
C ILE A 331 4.32 -15.33 -17.91
N LEU A 332 3.89 -14.48 -18.84
CA LEU A 332 4.46 -14.37 -20.18
C LEU A 332 4.85 -12.93 -20.45
N LEU A 333 6.04 -12.75 -21.00
CA LEU A 333 6.54 -11.46 -21.47
C LEU A 333 6.43 -11.42 -23.01
N PHE A 334 5.70 -10.44 -23.52
CA PHE A 334 5.55 -10.16 -24.94
C PHE A 334 6.22 -8.82 -25.28
N SER A 335 6.33 -8.51 -26.57
CA SER A 335 6.76 -7.19 -27.05
C SER A 335 5.87 -6.06 -26.51
N SER A 336 4.57 -6.33 -26.30
CA SER A 336 3.60 -5.38 -25.77
C SER A 336 3.67 -5.23 -24.24
N GLY A 337 4.14 -6.23 -23.50
CA GLY A 337 4.18 -6.18 -22.04
C GLY A 337 4.17 -7.53 -21.34
N LEU A 338 4.13 -7.47 -20.00
CA LEU A 338 4.05 -8.64 -19.12
C LEU A 338 2.59 -8.97 -18.83
N LYS A 339 2.18 -10.21 -19.09
CA LYS A 339 0.85 -10.73 -18.77
C LYS A 339 0.97 -11.85 -17.74
N GLY A 340 0.02 -11.92 -16.80
CA GLY A 340 -0.08 -13.03 -15.86
C GLY A 340 -1.49 -13.17 -15.29
N PHE A 341 -1.66 -14.14 -14.39
CA PHE A 341 -2.96 -14.47 -13.79
C PHE A 341 -2.85 -14.63 -12.28
N LEU A 342 -3.84 -14.06 -11.58
CA LEU A 342 -4.10 -14.27 -10.16
C LEU A 342 -5.19 -15.33 -10.03
N VAL A 343 -4.79 -16.54 -9.67
CA VAL A 343 -5.72 -17.67 -9.42
C VAL A 343 -6.29 -17.65 -8.00
N ARG A 344 -5.76 -16.78 -7.14
CA ARG A 344 -6.25 -16.62 -5.76
C ARG A 344 -6.04 -15.20 -5.24
N THR A 345 -7.12 -14.58 -4.78
CA THR A 345 -7.09 -13.27 -4.09
C THR A 345 -8.11 -13.25 -2.95
N LYS A 346 -8.41 -12.07 -2.38
CA LYS A 346 -9.55 -11.91 -1.45
C LYS A 346 -10.90 -12.24 -2.11
N THR A 347 -11.05 -11.88 -3.38
CA THR A 347 -12.31 -11.97 -4.15
C THR A 347 -12.29 -13.08 -5.19
N THR A 348 -11.14 -13.74 -5.38
CA THR A 348 -10.89 -14.70 -6.46
C THR A 348 -10.44 -16.06 -5.91
N GLY A 349 -10.94 -17.15 -6.47
CA GLY A 349 -10.54 -18.51 -6.13
C GLY A 349 -11.66 -19.54 -6.37
N PRO A 350 -11.41 -20.84 -6.12
CA PRO A 350 -12.34 -21.92 -6.46
C PRO A 350 -13.70 -21.81 -5.75
N ASP A 351 -13.72 -21.22 -4.55
CA ASP A 351 -14.94 -21.02 -3.76
C ASP A 351 -15.56 -19.62 -3.97
N LYS A 352 -15.21 -18.92 -5.05
CA LYS A 352 -15.65 -17.55 -5.36
C LYS A 352 -16.29 -17.47 -6.74
N LYS A 353 -17.13 -16.46 -6.96
CA LYS A 353 -17.78 -16.20 -8.26
C LYS A 353 -16.75 -15.96 -9.37
N VAL A 354 -15.64 -15.29 -9.03
CA VAL A 354 -14.53 -15.05 -9.96
C VAL A 354 -13.44 -16.06 -9.65
N LEU A 355 -13.10 -16.91 -10.62
CA LEU A 355 -12.14 -17.99 -10.43
C LEU A 355 -10.68 -17.52 -10.58
N GLU A 356 -10.43 -16.62 -11.54
CA GLU A 356 -9.11 -16.02 -11.78
C GLU A 356 -9.24 -14.56 -12.26
N VAL A 357 -8.18 -13.76 -12.08
CA VAL A 357 -8.11 -12.36 -12.52
C VAL A 357 -6.80 -12.16 -13.30
N PRO A 358 -6.85 -11.73 -14.57
CA PRO A 358 -5.63 -11.41 -15.32
C PRO A 358 -5.02 -10.08 -14.85
N PHE A 359 -3.70 -9.94 -15.00
CA PHE A 359 -3.01 -8.66 -14.91
C PHE A 359 -2.12 -8.44 -16.13
N PHE A 360 -1.91 -7.19 -16.49
CA PHE A 360 -1.06 -6.78 -17.61
C PHE A 360 -0.28 -5.51 -17.25
N ILE A 361 1.00 -5.48 -17.61
CA ILE A 361 1.88 -4.31 -17.48
C ILE A 361 2.48 -4.02 -18.85
N ARG A 362 2.27 -2.82 -19.37
CA ARG A 362 2.78 -2.40 -20.68
C ARG A 362 4.31 -2.35 -20.66
N ARG A 363 4.96 -2.73 -21.77
CA ARG A 363 6.43 -2.86 -21.87
C ARG A 363 7.21 -1.58 -21.57
N ASP A 364 6.63 -0.44 -21.92
CA ASP A 364 7.19 0.90 -21.76
C ASP A 364 6.75 1.59 -20.47
N ALA A 365 6.17 0.85 -19.52
CA ALA A 365 5.92 1.29 -18.14
C ALA A 365 7.25 1.37 -17.36
N ASN A 366 8.17 2.21 -17.86
CA ASN A 366 9.44 2.54 -17.24
C ASN A 366 9.56 4.06 -17.08
N LEU A 367 10.19 4.47 -15.99
CA LEU A 367 10.47 5.87 -15.67
C LEU A 367 11.92 6.24 -16.00
N THR A 368 12.82 5.27 -15.92
CA THR A 368 14.26 5.45 -16.14
C THR A 368 14.70 5.30 -17.59
N GLY A 369 13.83 4.80 -18.47
CA GLY A 369 14.22 4.32 -19.80
C GLY A 369 14.79 2.90 -19.80
N HIS A 370 15.00 2.28 -18.63
CA HIS A 370 15.46 0.90 -18.55
C HIS A 370 14.33 -0.10 -18.68
N ASP A 371 14.62 -1.21 -19.36
CA ASP A 371 13.71 -2.33 -19.52
C ASP A 371 13.75 -3.28 -18.30
N TRP A 372 13.36 -2.76 -17.15
CA TRP A 372 13.30 -3.49 -15.88
C TRP A 372 12.36 -4.69 -15.96
N LEU A 373 11.26 -4.60 -16.74
CA LEU A 373 10.34 -5.72 -16.95
C LEU A 373 11.05 -6.94 -17.53
N SER A 374 11.92 -6.74 -18.53
CA SER A 374 12.69 -7.83 -19.12
C SER A 374 13.67 -8.40 -18.13
N LYS A 375 14.43 -7.52 -17.45
CA LYS A 375 15.52 -7.92 -16.57
C LYS A 375 15.00 -8.77 -15.42
N GLY A 376 13.94 -8.35 -14.74
CA GLY A 376 13.38 -9.18 -13.68
C GLY A 376 12.59 -10.40 -14.17
N TYR A 377 12.04 -10.39 -15.40
CA TYR A 377 11.49 -11.60 -16.01
C TYR A 377 12.59 -12.64 -16.32
N ASP A 378 13.75 -12.20 -16.80
CA ASP A 378 14.92 -13.05 -17.00
C ASP A 378 15.40 -13.62 -15.65
N LEU A 379 15.40 -12.82 -14.58
CA LEU A 379 15.68 -13.30 -13.22
C LEU A 379 14.67 -14.38 -12.80
N LEU A 380 13.37 -14.13 -12.95
CA LEU A 380 12.31 -15.10 -12.65
C LEU A 380 12.56 -16.44 -13.35
N ARG A 381 12.91 -16.41 -14.65
CA ARG A 381 13.21 -17.61 -15.45
C ARG A 381 14.50 -18.28 -14.99
N SER A 382 15.50 -17.51 -14.58
CA SER A 382 16.81 -18.03 -14.13
C SER A 382 16.75 -18.84 -12.83
N PHE A 383 15.78 -18.57 -11.94
CA PHE A 383 15.60 -19.35 -10.71
C PHE A 383 14.91 -20.70 -10.94
N GLY A 384 14.29 -20.91 -12.10
CA GLY A 384 13.54 -22.13 -12.39
C GLY A 384 12.24 -22.30 -11.59
N GLN A 385 11.69 -23.52 -11.62
CA GLN A 385 10.46 -23.94 -10.92
C GLN A 385 9.20 -23.10 -11.25
N LEU A 386 8.84 -23.02 -12.52
CA LEU A 386 7.73 -22.20 -12.99
C LEU A 386 6.34 -22.78 -12.66
N GLU A 387 6.26 -24.07 -12.35
CA GLU A 387 5.02 -24.78 -11.99
C GLU A 387 4.60 -24.47 -10.53
N ARG A 388 4.40 -23.19 -10.22
CA ARG A 388 4.00 -22.75 -8.89
C ARG A 388 2.96 -21.64 -8.94
N ARG A 389 2.12 -21.61 -7.91
CA ARG A 389 1.02 -20.66 -7.75
C ARG A 389 1.33 -19.59 -6.70
N PHE A 390 2.58 -19.14 -6.63
CA PHE A 390 3.04 -17.99 -5.85
C PHE A 390 4.33 -17.43 -6.44
N LEU A 391 4.51 -16.11 -6.41
CA LEU A 391 5.63 -15.46 -7.08
C LEU A 391 6.92 -15.46 -6.25
N VAL A 392 6.82 -15.19 -4.96
CA VAL A 392 7.96 -14.88 -4.07
C VAL A 392 8.29 -16.05 -3.14
N TRP A 393 9.58 -16.38 -3.07
CA TRP A 393 10.16 -17.34 -2.13
C TRP A 393 10.77 -16.65 -0.92
N GLN A 394 11.14 -17.44 0.08
CA GLN A 394 12.04 -16.99 1.13
C GLN A 394 13.43 -16.77 0.54
N ALA A 395 14.11 -15.74 1.01
CA ALA A 395 15.46 -15.40 0.62
C ALA A 395 16.51 -16.04 1.54
N SER A 396 17.69 -16.32 0.98
CA SER A 396 18.92 -16.56 1.75
C SER A 396 19.33 -15.30 2.55
N ASP A 397 20.22 -15.46 3.51
CA ASP A 397 20.68 -14.33 4.34
C ASP A 397 21.42 -13.26 3.52
N ASP A 398 22.15 -13.67 2.49
CA ASP A 398 22.88 -12.80 1.55
C ASP A 398 22.02 -12.25 0.40
N MET A 399 20.74 -12.69 0.29
CA MET A 399 19.82 -12.31 -0.77
C MET A 399 20.34 -12.60 -2.20
N GLN A 400 21.23 -13.57 -2.36
CA GLN A 400 21.70 -13.99 -3.69
C GLN A 400 20.74 -14.97 -4.35
N GLU A 401 20.25 -15.95 -3.59
CA GLU A 401 19.42 -17.04 -4.12
C GLU A 401 18.13 -17.24 -3.27
N PRO A 402 17.04 -17.72 -3.88
CA PRO A 402 15.86 -18.13 -3.14
C PRO A 402 16.12 -19.43 -2.38
N LEU A 403 15.52 -19.57 -1.20
CA LEU A 403 15.49 -20.82 -0.43
C LEU A 403 14.39 -21.80 -0.91
N TYR A 404 13.77 -21.53 -2.07
CA TYR A 404 12.67 -22.29 -2.68
C TYR A 404 11.49 -22.63 -1.75
N LYS A 405 11.39 -21.94 -0.62
CA LYS A 405 10.30 -22.03 0.35
C LYS A 405 9.30 -20.92 0.13
N TYR A 406 8.03 -21.19 0.37
CA TYR A 406 6.97 -20.20 0.25
C TYR A 406 7.17 -19.00 1.21
N ALA A 407 7.06 -17.76 0.70
CA ALA A 407 7.07 -16.55 1.50
C ALA A 407 5.65 -16.05 1.84
N ARG A 408 5.43 -15.77 3.12
CA ARG A 408 4.19 -15.16 3.62
C ARG A 408 4.14 -13.66 3.32
N PRO A 409 2.96 -13.00 3.30
CA PRO A 409 2.90 -11.57 2.96
C PRO A 409 3.68 -10.71 3.96
N GLU A 410 3.71 -11.13 5.22
CA GLU A 410 4.49 -10.45 6.26
C GLU A 410 6.00 -10.52 6.00
N VAL A 411 6.47 -11.65 5.45
CA VAL A 411 7.89 -11.84 5.09
C VAL A 411 8.24 -11.01 3.86
N ILE A 412 7.37 -11.03 2.83
CA ILE A 412 7.54 -10.23 1.62
C ILE A 412 7.56 -8.74 1.96
N SER A 413 6.69 -8.29 2.86
CA SER A 413 6.69 -6.90 3.33
C SER A 413 8.00 -6.51 4.02
N SER A 414 8.59 -7.41 4.82
CA SER A 414 9.91 -7.18 5.42
C SER A 414 11.02 -7.12 4.37
N TYR A 415 10.94 -7.95 3.32
CA TYR A 415 11.89 -7.90 2.20
C TYR A 415 11.81 -6.57 1.46
N PHE A 416 10.60 -6.08 1.15
CA PHE A 416 10.44 -4.77 0.49
C PHE A 416 11.05 -3.65 1.33
N ARG A 417 10.83 -3.65 2.65
CA ARG A 417 11.47 -2.66 3.55
C ARG A 417 13.00 -2.75 3.53
N LEU A 418 13.56 -3.95 3.50
CA LEU A 418 15.00 -4.14 3.38
C LEU A 418 15.54 -3.59 2.06
N ILE A 419 14.82 -3.78 0.95
CA ILE A 419 15.18 -3.20 -0.34
C ILE A 419 15.09 -1.67 -0.28
N TRP A 420 14.03 -1.10 0.32
CA TRP A 420 13.87 0.35 0.46
C TRP A 420 15.03 1.01 1.21
N GLN A 421 15.54 0.37 2.27
CA GLN A 421 16.72 0.84 2.99
C GLN A 421 18.01 0.85 2.16
N LYS A 422 18.05 0.07 1.07
CA LYS A 422 19.19 -0.01 0.15
C LYS A 422 19.03 0.89 -1.09
N LEU A 423 17.89 1.57 -1.25
CA LEU A 423 17.68 2.46 -2.38
C LEU A 423 18.56 3.70 -2.24
N GLN A 424 19.21 4.07 -3.33
CA GLN A 424 20.01 5.29 -3.45
C GLN A 424 19.18 6.37 -4.14
N THR A 425 19.51 7.64 -3.89
CA THR A 425 18.79 8.76 -4.50
C THR A 425 19.06 8.81 -6.00
N PRO A 426 18.01 8.75 -6.86
CA PRO A 426 18.18 8.85 -8.29
C PRO A 426 18.35 10.32 -8.68
N PHE A 427 19.26 10.59 -9.61
CA PHE A 427 19.44 11.92 -10.20
C PHE A 427 19.72 11.81 -11.69
N ARG A 428 19.31 12.81 -12.45
CA ARG A 428 19.68 12.98 -13.85
C ARG A 428 20.51 14.25 -13.97
N LYS A 429 21.61 14.20 -14.72
CA LYS A 429 22.43 15.38 -14.99
C LYS A 429 21.85 16.10 -16.21
N VAL A 430 21.75 17.42 -16.12
CA VAL A 430 21.30 18.28 -17.24
C VAL A 430 22.10 17.96 -18.50
N GLY A 431 21.40 17.70 -19.61
CA GLY A 431 21.98 17.31 -20.89
C GLY A 431 22.35 15.82 -21.03
N GLU A 432 22.12 14.98 -20.01
CA GLU A 432 22.29 13.53 -20.10
C GLU A 432 20.94 12.80 -20.11
N ASN A 433 20.74 11.89 -21.05
CA ASN A 433 19.50 11.11 -21.17
C ASN A 433 19.42 9.91 -20.19
N LYS A 434 20.35 9.77 -19.25
CA LYS A 434 20.44 8.59 -18.37
C LYS A 434 20.38 8.98 -16.90
N TRP A 435 19.56 8.26 -16.15
CA TRP A 435 19.52 8.34 -14.69
C TRP A 435 20.78 7.72 -14.06
N LYS A 436 21.23 8.31 -12.95
CA LYS A 436 22.37 7.87 -12.14
C LYS A 436 21.94 7.80 -10.68
N LEU A 437 22.62 6.97 -9.89
CA LEU A 437 22.41 6.89 -8.44
C LEU A 437 23.47 7.71 -7.72
N ALA A 438 23.05 8.55 -6.78
CA ALA A 438 23.95 9.33 -5.94
C ALA A 438 24.70 8.37 -5.00
N GLY A 439 26.01 8.27 -5.15
CA GLY A 439 26.84 7.44 -4.28
C GLY A 439 26.78 7.95 -2.84
N GLY A 440 26.43 7.08 -1.89
CA GLY A 440 26.54 7.34 -0.46
C GLY A 440 25.32 7.95 0.24
N THR A 441 24.26 8.31 -0.48
CA THR A 441 22.99 8.81 0.12
C THR A 441 21.88 7.78 -0.04
N CYS A 442 21.33 7.31 1.08
CA CYS A 442 20.17 6.43 1.09
C CYS A 442 18.92 7.28 0.87
N LEU A 443 18.07 6.90 -0.09
CA LEU A 443 16.83 7.61 -0.41
C LEU A 443 15.88 7.70 0.81
N VAL A 444 15.96 6.72 1.72
CA VAL A 444 15.08 6.61 2.90
C VAL A 444 15.78 7.06 4.19
N GLY A 445 17.06 7.46 4.12
CA GLY A 445 17.87 7.83 5.27
C GLY A 445 18.28 9.31 5.28
N GLY A 446 17.37 10.22 5.68
CA GLY A 446 17.74 11.56 6.16
C GLY A 446 16.98 12.76 5.55
N ALA A 447 16.10 13.34 6.39
CA ALA A 447 15.45 14.67 6.35
C ALA A 447 14.37 15.01 5.28
N PRO A 448 13.26 15.66 5.70
CA PRO A 448 12.15 16.09 4.86
C PRO A 448 12.54 17.34 4.07
N GLY A 449 12.35 17.32 2.75
CA GLY A 449 12.65 18.49 1.93
C GLY A 449 12.47 18.25 0.44
N TYR A 450 11.63 17.30 0.05
CA TYR A 450 11.18 17.18 -1.33
C TYR A 450 9.71 17.56 -1.35
N ASP A 451 9.38 18.60 -2.11
CA ASP A 451 8.00 18.97 -2.36
C ASP A 451 7.39 17.92 -3.30
N GLU A 452 6.63 16.99 -2.71
CA GLU A 452 5.98 15.92 -3.46
C GLU A 452 5.00 16.49 -4.50
N GLU A 453 4.41 17.68 -4.26
CA GLU A 453 3.43 18.29 -5.17
C GLU A 453 4.05 18.67 -6.52
N GLU A 454 5.27 19.20 -6.53
CA GLU A 454 5.95 19.60 -7.77
C GLU A 454 6.25 18.39 -8.65
N LEU A 455 6.66 17.28 -8.05
CA LEU A 455 7.01 16.05 -8.75
C LEU A 455 5.76 15.29 -9.24
N PHE A 456 4.66 15.34 -8.48
CA PHE A 456 3.36 14.86 -8.95
C PHE A 456 2.81 15.71 -10.10
N SER A 457 3.00 17.02 -10.08
CA SER A 457 2.56 17.92 -11.15
C SER A 457 3.39 17.70 -12.44
N GLN A 458 4.69 17.46 -12.32
CA GLN A 458 5.56 17.12 -13.45
C GLN A 458 5.25 15.73 -14.02
N LEU A 459 4.95 14.73 -13.17
CA LEU A 459 4.54 13.40 -13.62
C LEU A 459 3.14 13.41 -14.24
N ALA A 460 2.21 14.19 -13.71
CA ALA A 460 0.88 14.38 -14.27
C ALA A 460 0.97 14.99 -15.68
N GLY A 461 1.77 16.05 -15.86
CA GLY A 461 2.04 16.63 -17.18
C GLY A 461 2.73 15.65 -18.13
N TRP A 462 3.64 14.81 -17.63
CA TRP A 462 4.30 13.78 -18.42
C TRP A 462 3.35 12.63 -18.83
N LEU A 463 2.41 12.24 -17.95
CA LEU A 463 1.38 11.24 -18.23
C LEU A 463 0.31 11.78 -19.20
N GLU A 464 -0.07 13.05 -19.09
CA GLU A 464 -0.96 13.74 -20.05
C GLU A 464 -0.35 13.80 -21.45
N GLN A 465 0.95 14.09 -21.56
CA GLN A 465 1.67 14.10 -22.84
C GLN A 465 1.74 12.73 -23.53
N ARG A 466 1.58 11.63 -22.79
CA ARG A 466 1.50 10.27 -23.34
C ARG A 466 0.06 9.76 -23.51
N GLY A 467 -0.94 10.53 -23.11
CA GLY A 467 -2.32 10.12 -22.91
C GLY A 467 -3.34 10.50 -24.00
N THR A 468 -2.95 11.12 -25.11
CA THR A 468 -3.91 11.46 -26.18
C THR A 468 -4.03 10.33 -27.20
N GLY A 469 -4.87 9.35 -26.85
CA GLY A 469 -5.37 8.31 -27.75
C GLY A 469 -6.81 7.89 -27.45
N LEU A 470 -7.58 8.70 -26.73
CA LEU A 470 -9.02 8.50 -26.50
C LEU A 470 -9.77 9.82 -26.74
N PRO A 471 -10.90 9.81 -27.46
CA PRO A 471 -11.67 11.02 -27.82
C PRO A 471 -12.37 11.65 -26.59
N PRO A 472 -12.73 12.95 -26.64
CA PRO A 472 -13.22 13.70 -25.48
C PRO A 472 -14.58 13.20 -24.97
N GLU A 473 -14.78 13.33 -23.65
CA GLU A 473 -15.98 12.93 -22.89
C GLU A 473 -17.29 13.61 -23.38
N PRO A 474 -18.45 12.97 -23.17
CA PRO A 474 -19.77 13.52 -23.53
C PRO A 474 -20.18 14.71 -22.63
N PRO A 475 -21.13 15.56 -23.06
CA PRO A 475 -21.43 16.84 -22.41
C PRO A 475 -22.11 16.67 -21.04
N GLU A 476 -21.82 17.62 -20.15
CA GLU A 476 -22.38 17.76 -18.80
C GLU A 476 -23.92 17.77 -18.80
N ILE A 477 -24.51 16.85 -18.04
CA ILE A 477 -25.93 16.92 -17.68
C ILE A 477 -26.08 17.93 -16.54
N VAL A 478 -26.57 19.12 -16.90
CA VAL A 478 -27.01 20.15 -15.95
C VAL A 478 -28.22 19.65 -15.17
N LEU A 479 -28.02 19.24 -13.91
CA LEU A 479 -29.12 19.05 -12.97
C LEU A 479 -29.61 20.42 -12.47
N ARG A 480 -30.60 20.99 -13.15
CA ARG A 480 -31.40 22.10 -12.61
C ARG A 480 -32.43 21.55 -11.64
N SER A 481 -32.27 21.91 -10.36
CA SER A 481 -33.30 21.85 -9.34
C SER A 481 -34.44 22.82 -9.64
N GLN A 482 -35.69 22.35 -9.64
CA GLN A 482 -36.83 23.16 -9.19
C GLN A 482 -37.82 22.29 -8.41
N ASN A 483 -38.03 22.69 -7.15
CA ASN A 483 -39.23 22.40 -6.37
C ASN A 483 -40.45 23.01 -7.09
N THR A 484 -41.61 22.34 -7.04
CA THR A 484 -42.77 22.72 -6.18
C THR A 484 -43.98 21.84 -6.49
N ALA A 485 -44.80 21.64 -5.46
CA ALA A 485 -45.97 20.79 -5.41
C ALA A 485 -47.24 21.42 -6.00
N ALA A 486 -48.22 20.54 -6.20
CA ALA A 486 -49.67 20.70 -5.98
C ALA A 486 -50.61 21.08 -7.16
N ALA A 487 -51.63 20.21 -7.25
CA ALA A 487 -53.06 20.48 -7.46
C ALA A 487 -53.67 20.42 -8.89
N SER A 488 -54.52 19.40 -9.02
CA SER A 488 -55.92 19.40 -9.49
C SER A 488 -56.28 19.46 -11.00
N SER A 489 -57.14 18.48 -11.30
CA SER A 489 -58.41 18.53 -12.06
C SER A 489 -58.45 18.27 -13.57
N SER A 490 -59.06 17.11 -13.87
CA SER A 490 -60.30 16.92 -14.65
C SER A 490 -60.24 16.61 -16.15
N SER A 491 -61.19 15.73 -16.52
CA SER A 491 -61.71 15.34 -17.83
C SER A 491 -60.77 14.50 -18.71
N GLY A 492 -61.18 13.40 -19.34
CA GLY A 492 -62.49 12.80 -19.55
C GLY A 492 -62.42 11.97 -20.85
N ASP A 493 -63.13 10.84 -20.89
CA ASP A 493 -63.46 10.00 -22.07
C ASP A 493 -62.29 9.34 -22.81
N SER A 494 -62.38 8.16 -23.43
CA SER A 494 -63.34 7.08 -23.68
C SER A 494 -62.47 6.04 -24.44
N SER A 495 -62.50 4.72 -24.26
CA SER A 495 -63.49 3.75 -24.77
C SER A 495 -62.73 2.42 -24.99
N SER A 496 -63.39 1.27 -24.72
CA SER A 496 -63.23 -0.07 -25.35
C SER A 496 -61.82 -0.70 -25.40
N THR A 497 -61.54 -1.97 -25.07
CA THR A 497 -62.23 -3.28 -25.17
C THR A 497 -61.21 -4.24 -24.52
N ASP A 498 -61.52 -4.98 -23.47
CA ASP A 498 -62.13 -6.33 -23.46
C ASP A 498 -61.13 -7.50 -23.61
N VAL A 499 -61.38 -8.55 -22.79
CA VAL A 499 -60.83 -9.93 -22.76
C VAL A 499 -59.40 -10.09 -22.19
N GLY A 500 -59.16 -10.73 -21.03
CA GLY A 500 -59.18 -12.20 -20.75
C GLY A 500 -57.88 -12.84 -21.30
N GLU A 501 -57.08 -13.71 -20.66
CA GLU A 501 -57.15 -14.67 -19.55
C GLU A 501 -55.68 -14.91 -19.12
N ALA A 502 -55.41 -15.08 -17.82
CA ALA A 502 -54.81 -16.29 -17.22
C ALA A 502 -53.65 -16.96 -17.99
N GLU A 503 -52.41 -16.73 -17.53
CA GLU A 503 -51.52 -17.72 -16.90
C GLU A 503 -50.34 -17.03 -16.19
#